data_AF-A0A2T2VW78-F1
#
_entry.id   AF-A0A2T2VW78-F1
#
_cell.length_a   1.000
_cell.length_b   1.000
_cell.length_c   1.000
_cell.angle_alpha   90.00
_cell.angle_beta   90.00
_cell.angle_gamma   90.00
#
_symmetry.space_group_name_H-M   'P 1'
#
loop_
_entity.id
_entity.type
_entity.pdbx_description
1 polymer ?
#
loop_
_entity_poly.entity_id
_entity_poly.type
_entity_poly.pdbx_seq_one_letter_code
_entity_poly.pdbx_strand_id
1 'polypeptide(L)'
;MNQIKPFLALLILIFFSSCKKDDTTFSVEQDSYEINENGTHQDFLTPTYYNTNENDLRDEINTFIHFSRLDEYQHPFQNPNGKLIPYATNRAFGMGIGMGGTSQHHPAIDLHPANPSEVSLYAAQEGIVHTYRDSSKYRHYLTITKEVKDSENNSIGKLVILYAHIDLDLDENQSIQLNGQYVNKGDLVSENLYSETMGGAHLHFEIRFYRNTEIGTEEFYSWGNNEIYTTQSSGSLWSYGYWNNTIGYGFGNPMNFEIE
;
A
#
# COMPACT_ATOMS: atom_id res chain seq x y z
N MET A 1 24.87 -8.45 79.73
CA MET A 1 25.62 -7.86 78.61
C MET A 1 26.35 -8.96 77.87
N ASN A 2 26.08 -9.05 76.56
CA ASN A 2 26.82 -9.69 75.47
C ASN A 2 26.98 -11.23 75.51
N GLN A 3 26.12 -11.97 74.80
CA GLN A 3 26.14 -12.27 73.35
C GLN A 3 27.21 -13.31 72.96
N ILE A 4 26.78 -14.45 72.42
CA ILE A 4 27.29 -15.10 71.20
C ILE A 4 26.19 -16.04 70.65
N LYS A 5 26.09 -16.05 69.32
CA LYS A 5 25.01 -16.50 68.44
C LYS A 5 24.84 -18.04 68.35
N PRO A 6 23.64 -18.54 67.97
CA PRO A 6 23.43 -19.94 67.63
C PRO A 6 23.96 -20.26 66.23
N PHE A 7 24.56 -21.45 66.07
CA PHE A 7 24.96 -22.00 64.77
C PHE A 7 23.72 -22.51 64.03
N LEU A 8 23.65 -22.11 62.77
CA LEU A 8 22.63 -22.38 61.76
C LEU A 8 22.76 -23.84 61.28
N ALA A 9 21.74 -24.69 61.55
CA ALA A 9 21.56 -25.94 60.84
C ALA A 9 20.55 -25.71 59.71
N LEU A 10 21.05 -25.67 58.48
CA LEU A 10 20.29 -25.52 57.25
C LEU A 10 19.57 -26.85 56.96
N LEU A 11 18.26 -26.92 57.12
CA LEU A 11 17.43 -28.01 56.61
C LEU A 11 16.77 -27.53 55.32
N ILE A 12 17.25 -28.03 54.17
CA ILE A 12 16.64 -27.80 52.87
C ILE A 12 15.39 -28.69 52.78
N LEU A 13 14.22 -28.09 52.90
CA LEU A 13 12.93 -28.71 52.56
C LEU A 13 12.56 -28.26 51.14
N ILE A 14 12.90 -29.10 50.16
CA ILE A 14 12.40 -28.96 48.79
C ILE A 14 10.92 -29.35 48.83
N PHE A 15 10.04 -28.36 48.88
CA PHE A 15 8.64 -28.57 48.53
C PHE A 15 8.55 -28.73 47.01
N PHE A 16 8.38 -29.97 46.54
CA PHE A 16 7.79 -30.22 45.22
C PHE A 16 6.31 -29.83 45.28
N SER A 17 6.04 -28.52 45.18
CA SER A 17 4.72 -28.07 44.78
C SER A 17 4.58 -28.40 43.30
N SER A 18 3.95 -29.53 43.02
CA SER A 18 3.40 -29.87 41.71
C SER A 18 2.31 -28.85 41.38
N CYS A 19 2.70 -27.67 40.91
CA CYS A 19 1.81 -26.87 40.08
C CYS A 19 1.54 -27.70 38.84
N LYS A 20 0.37 -28.36 38.80
CA LYS A 20 -0.24 -28.71 37.54
C LYS A 20 -0.23 -27.42 36.72
N LYS A 21 0.57 -27.43 35.65
CA LYS A 21 0.40 -26.50 34.56
C LYS A 21 -1.00 -26.83 34.06
N ASP A 22 -1.98 -26.02 34.47
CA ASP A 22 -3.20 -25.94 33.70
C ASP A 22 -2.72 -25.59 32.30
N ASP A 23 -2.91 -26.52 31.36
CA ASP A 23 -2.84 -26.22 29.94
C ASP A 23 -4.00 -25.25 29.68
N THR A 24 -3.80 -23.98 30.04
CA THR A 24 -4.45 -22.87 29.40
C THR A 24 -3.87 -22.85 27.99
N THR A 25 -4.47 -23.65 27.11
CA THR A 25 -4.59 -23.27 25.71
C THR A 25 -5.25 -21.90 25.73
N PHE A 26 -4.43 -20.85 25.71
CA PHE A 26 -4.86 -19.57 25.19
C PHE A 26 -5.27 -19.88 23.75
N SER A 27 -6.57 -20.07 23.58
CA SER A 27 -7.22 -19.75 22.32
C SER A 27 -6.87 -18.28 22.08
N VAL A 28 -5.77 -18.03 21.38
CA VAL A 28 -5.59 -16.76 20.70
C VAL A 28 -6.74 -16.77 19.71
N GLU A 29 -7.81 -16.06 20.05
CA GLU A 29 -8.87 -15.73 19.11
C GLU A 29 -8.13 -15.01 17.98
N GLN A 30 -7.90 -15.70 16.87
CA GLN A 30 -7.30 -15.10 15.71
C GLN A 30 -8.27 -14.01 15.29
N ASP A 31 -7.86 -12.75 15.42
CA ASP A 31 -8.69 -11.62 15.03
C ASP A 31 -9.12 -11.84 13.58
N SER A 32 -10.41 -12.08 13.37
CA SER A 32 -10.94 -12.19 12.02
C SER A 32 -11.09 -10.77 11.47
N TYR A 33 -10.13 -10.35 10.65
CA TYR A 33 -10.17 -9.04 10.01
C TYR A 33 -11.23 -9.00 8.90
N GLU A 34 -11.72 -7.79 8.60
CA GLU A 34 -12.75 -7.59 7.59
C GLU A 34 -12.32 -8.16 6.23
N ILE A 35 -13.22 -8.96 5.66
CA ILE A 35 -13.06 -9.53 4.32
C ILE A 35 -13.30 -8.42 3.29
N ASN A 36 -12.39 -8.25 2.33
CA ASN A 36 -12.44 -7.18 1.31
C ASN A 36 -13.78 -7.11 0.57
N GLU A 37 -14.41 -8.23 0.26
CA GLU A 37 -15.71 -8.26 -0.44
C GLU A 37 -16.88 -7.66 0.37
N ASN A 38 -16.75 -7.57 1.70
CA ASN A 38 -17.75 -6.97 2.57
C ASN A 38 -17.58 -5.46 2.73
N GLY A 39 -16.43 -4.92 2.32
CA GLY A 39 -16.10 -3.50 2.42
C GLY A 39 -16.97 -2.63 1.50
N THR A 40 -17.10 -1.35 1.87
CA THR A 40 -17.88 -0.37 1.08
C THR A 40 -17.24 -0.10 -0.28
N HIS A 41 -15.91 -0.07 -0.33
CA HIS A 41 -15.13 0.04 -1.56
C HIS A 41 -14.20 -1.17 -1.68
N GLN A 42 -14.30 -1.89 -2.79
CA GLN A 42 -13.51 -3.11 -3.00
C GLN A 42 -12.13 -2.78 -3.56
N ASP A 43 -11.10 -3.39 -2.99
CA ASP A 43 -9.76 -3.42 -3.55
C ASP A 43 -9.64 -4.43 -4.69
N PHE A 44 -8.64 -4.24 -5.56
CA PHE A 44 -8.32 -5.15 -6.66
C PHE A 44 -7.25 -6.15 -6.23
N LEU A 45 -7.68 -7.20 -5.55
CA LEU A 45 -6.80 -8.24 -5.04
C LEU A 45 -6.51 -9.31 -6.09
N THR A 46 -5.41 -10.04 -5.91
CA THR A 46 -5.03 -11.13 -6.83
C THR A 46 -6.10 -12.21 -6.92
N PRO A 47 -6.28 -12.89 -8.07
CA PRO A 47 -7.13 -14.08 -8.19
C PRO A 47 -6.89 -15.12 -7.09
N THR A 48 -5.65 -15.24 -6.60
CA THR A 48 -5.32 -16.12 -5.48
C THR A 48 -6.19 -15.80 -4.26
N TYR A 49 -6.37 -14.53 -3.88
CA TYR A 49 -7.24 -14.13 -2.77
C TYR A 49 -8.67 -14.71 -2.90
N TYR A 50 -9.25 -14.62 -4.09
CA TYR A 50 -10.65 -15.01 -4.35
C TYR A 50 -10.86 -16.50 -4.63
N ASN A 51 -9.81 -17.24 -4.99
CA ASN A 51 -9.90 -18.65 -5.42
C ASN A 51 -9.32 -19.63 -4.39
N THR A 52 -9.01 -19.18 -3.17
CA THR A 52 -8.47 -20.07 -2.13
C THR A 52 -9.59 -20.84 -1.41
N ASN A 53 -9.39 -22.15 -1.25
CA ASN A 53 -9.94 -22.91 -0.10
C ASN A 53 -8.97 -22.88 1.10
N GLU A 54 -7.88 -22.12 0.98
CA GLU A 54 -6.79 -21.98 1.94
C GLU A 54 -7.03 -20.71 2.77
N ASN A 55 -7.72 -20.86 3.91
CA ASN A 55 -8.07 -19.75 4.80
C ASN A 55 -6.84 -18.92 5.20
N ASP A 56 -5.69 -19.56 5.40
CA ASP A 56 -4.47 -18.91 5.88
C ASP A 56 -3.99 -17.75 4.98
N LEU A 57 -3.99 -17.91 3.65
CA LEU A 57 -3.55 -16.83 2.74
C LEU A 57 -4.59 -15.71 2.67
N ARG A 58 -5.88 -16.05 2.72
CA ARG A 58 -6.94 -15.05 2.73
C ARG A 58 -6.86 -14.20 4.00
N ASP A 59 -6.62 -14.85 5.14
CA ASP A 59 -6.47 -14.20 6.43
C ASP A 59 -5.19 -13.35 6.50
N GLU A 60 -4.08 -13.82 5.93
CA GLU A 60 -2.85 -13.02 5.76
C GLU A 60 -3.12 -11.72 4.99
N ILE A 61 -3.85 -11.81 3.87
CA ILE A 61 -4.20 -10.64 3.04
C ILE A 61 -5.17 -9.72 3.78
N ASN A 62 -6.19 -10.25 4.44
CA ASN A 62 -7.14 -9.44 5.23
C ASN A 62 -6.42 -8.71 6.37
N THR A 63 -5.49 -9.38 7.04
CA THR A 63 -4.64 -8.80 8.09
C THR A 63 -3.82 -7.64 7.51
N PHE A 64 -3.11 -7.87 6.40
CA PHE A 64 -2.35 -6.82 5.72
C PHE A 64 -3.22 -5.61 5.36
N ILE A 65 -4.38 -5.84 4.74
CA ILE A 65 -5.30 -4.77 4.32
C ILE A 65 -5.78 -3.97 5.53
N HIS A 66 -6.17 -4.65 6.60
CA HIS A 66 -6.59 -4.00 7.85
C HIS A 66 -5.52 -3.03 8.34
N PHE A 67 -4.29 -3.52 8.56
CA PHE A 67 -3.19 -2.68 9.08
C PHE A 67 -2.78 -1.58 8.09
N SER A 68 -2.87 -1.82 6.77
CA SER A 68 -2.57 -0.79 5.77
C SER A 68 -3.53 0.41 5.82
N ARG A 69 -4.75 0.22 6.31
CA ARG A 69 -5.80 1.25 6.36
C ARG A 69 -5.90 1.94 7.72
N LEU A 70 -5.13 1.55 8.73
CA LEU A 70 -5.16 2.18 10.06
C LEU A 70 -4.53 3.56 10.08
N ASP A 71 -3.60 3.83 9.16
CA ASP A 71 -2.94 5.11 9.08
C ASP A 71 -3.86 6.18 8.48
N GLU A 72 -3.70 7.42 8.93
CA GLU A 72 -4.27 8.57 8.23
C GLU A 72 -3.47 8.90 6.97
N TYR A 73 -4.16 9.21 5.88
CA TYR A 73 -3.56 9.58 4.61
C TYR A 73 -3.74 11.06 4.30
N GLN A 74 -2.78 11.62 3.57
CA GLN A 74 -2.86 12.98 3.05
C GLN A 74 -3.36 12.94 1.61
N HIS A 75 -4.36 13.75 1.29
CA HIS A 75 -4.76 13.91 -0.10
C HIS A 75 -3.56 14.49 -0.90
N PRO A 76 -3.09 13.82 -1.97
CA PRO A 76 -1.84 14.19 -2.64
C PRO A 76 -1.96 15.43 -3.51
N PHE A 77 -3.18 15.77 -3.93
CA PHE A 77 -3.45 16.78 -4.96
C PHE A 77 -3.88 18.13 -4.35
N GLN A 78 -2.92 19.00 -4.07
CA GLN A 78 -3.18 20.26 -3.37
C GLN A 78 -2.55 21.44 -4.09
N ASN A 79 -2.77 22.66 -3.60
CA ASN A 79 -2.00 23.83 -4.00
C ASN A 79 -0.84 24.07 -3.00
N PRO A 80 0.09 25.00 -3.28
CA PRO A 80 1.20 25.33 -2.38
C PRO A 80 0.80 25.76 -0.95
N ASN A 81 -0.48 26.11 -0.72
CA ASN A 81 -1.02 26.47 0.60
C ASN A 81 -1.65 25.26 1.32
N GLY A 82 -1.48 24.04 0.81
CA GLY A 82 -2.04 22.81 1.38
C GLY A 82 -3.55 22.66 1.20
N LYS A 83 -4.18 23.42 0.29
CA LYS A 83 -5.60 23.29 -0.01
C LYS A 83 -5.82 22.34 -1.16
N LEU A 84 -6.76 21.40 -1.00
CA LEU A 84 -7.25 20.53 -2.08
C LEU A 84 -7.72 21.36 -3.28
N ILE A 85 -7.20 21.03 -4.47
CA ILE A 85 -7.61 21.69 -5.72
C ILE A 85 -8.83 20.97 -6.30
N PRO A 86 -9.81 21.69 -6.87
CA PRO A 86 -10.86 21.06 -7.66
C PRO A 86 -10.28 20.23 -8.81
N TYR A 87 -10.68 18.96 -8.90
CA TYR A 87 -10.29 18.06 -9.97
C TYR A 87 -11.50 17.33 -10.55
N ALA A 88 -11.32 16.76 -11.74
CA ALA A 88 -12.23 15.81 -12.35
C ALA A 88 -11.55 14.43 -12.43
N THR A 89 -12.28 13.38 -12.09
CA THR A 89 -11.87 11.99 -12.29
C THR A 89 -12.44 11.48 -13.62
N ASN A 90 -11.68 11.68 -14.70
CA ASN A 90 -12.07 11.18 -16.03
C ASN A 90 -12.00 9.66 -16.12
N ARG A 91 -11.17 9.03 -15.27
CA ARG A 91 -11.08 7.58 -15.08
C ARG A 91 -10.99 7.30 -13.58
N ALA A 92 -12.04 6.68 -13.06
CA ALA A 92 -12.11 6.23 -11.68
C ALA A 92 -11.46 4.86 -11.53
N PHE A 93 -11.15 4.51 -10.28
CA PHE A 93 -10.67 3.18 -9.94
C PHE A 93 -11.69 2.12 -10.40
N GLY A 94 -11.17 1.11 -11.09
CA GLY A 94 -11.96 0.03 -11.65
C GLY A 94 -12.75 0.32 -12.91
N MET A 95 -12.63 1.52 -13.49
CA MET A 95 -13.20 1.77 -14.80
C MET A 95 -12.58 0.86 -15.87
N GLY A 96 -13.42 0.31 -16.73
CA GLY A 96 -12.98 -0.51 -17.86
C GLY A 96 -12.20 0.29 -18.91
N ILE A 97 -11.02 -0.20 -19.32
CA ILE A 97 -10.14 0.42 -20.33
C ILE A 97 -9.98 -0.48 -21.57
N GLY A 98 -9.68 0.13 -22.71
CA GLY A 98 -9.52 -0.56 -24.00
C GLY A 98 -10.78 -0.53 -24.88
N MET A 99 -10.73 -1.21 -26.03
CA MET A 99 -11.84 -1.22 -26.99
C MET A 99 -13.07 -1.87 -26.36
N GLY A 100 -14.14 -1.09 -26.20
CA GLY A 100 -15.38 -1.53 -25.54
C GLY A 100 -15.35 -1.50 -24.01
N GLY A 101 -14.27 -1.04 -23.37
CA GLY A 101 -14.19 -0.88 -21.91
C GLY A 101 -14.21 -2.19 -21.13
N THR A 102 -13.86 -3.31 -21.77
CA THR A 102 -13.89 -4.65 -21.14
C THR A 102 -12.53 -5.34 -21.17
N SER A 103 -11.52 -4.70 -21.75
CA SER A 103 -10.21 -5.33 -21.92
C SER A 103 -9.47 -5.41 -20.59
N GLN A 104 -9.53 -4.36 -19.76
CA GLN A 104 -8.89 -4.26 -18.45
C GLN A 104 -9.63 -3.31 -17.52
N HIS A 105 -9.28 -3.28 -16.24
CA HIS A 105 -9.78 -2.30 -15.27
C HIS A 105 -8.65 -1.37 -14.81
N HIS A 106 -8.98 -0.09 -14.61
CA HIS A 106 -8.04 0.96 -14.21
C HIS A 106 -7.64 0.80 -12.73
N PRO A 107 -6.38 0.46 -12.39
CA PRO A 107 -5.97 0.22 -11.00
C PRO A 107 -5.57 1.52 -10.26
N ALA A 108 -6.08 2.65 -10.75
CA ALA A 108 -5.65 3.98 -10.39
C ALA A 108 -6.84 4.94 -10.42
N ILE A 109 -6.60 6.17 -9.95
CA ILE A 109 -7.46 7.31 -10.23
C ILE A 109 -6.66 8.36 -11.03
N ASP A 110 -7.34 9.02 -11.97
CA ASP A 110 -6.73 10.08 -12.77
C ASP A 110 -7.30 11.45 -12.35
N LEU A 111 -6.53 12.22 -11.57
CA LEU A 111 -6.94 13.52 -11.06
C LEU A 111 -6.57 14.63 -12.06
N HIS A 112 -7.56 15.15 -12.77
CA HIS A 112 -7.38 16.22 -13.75
C HIS A 112 -7.71 17.58 -13.13
N PRO A 113 -6.75 18.51 -12.97
CA PRO A 113 -7.01 19.83 -12.43
C PRO A 113 -7.68 20.73 -13.47
N ALA A 114 -8.49 21.69 -13.02
CA ALA A 114 -8.97 22.76 -13.90
C ALA A 114 -7.81 23.68 -14.36
N ASN A 115 -6.83 23.91 -13.49
CA ASN A 115 -5.61 24.66 -13.79
C ASN A 115 -4.36 23.90 -13.32
N PRO A 116 -3.61 23.25 -14.23
CA PRO A 116 -2.43 22.46 -13.85
C PRO A 116 -1.34 23.25 -13.14
N SER A 117 -1.20 24.56 -13.41
CA SER A 117 -0.14 25.39 -12.80
C SER A 117 -0.37 25.72 -11.32
N GLU A 118 -1.54 25.39 -10.78
CA GLU A 118 -1.85 25.61 -9.36
C GLU A 118 -1.56 24.38 -8.50
N VAL A 119 -1.32 23.22 -9.13
CA VAL A 119 -1.15 21.94 -8.46
C VAL A 119 0.27 21.79 -7.91
N SER A 120 0.36 21.31 -6.69
CA SER A 120 1.54 20.71 -6.09
C SER A 120 1.16 19.36 -5.50
N LEU A 121 2.10 18.42 -5.53
CA LEU A 121 1.90 17.06 -5.09
C LEU A 121 2.60 16.82 -3.77
N TYR A 122 1.87 16.22 -2.84
CA TYR A 122 2.34 15.93 -1.49
C TYR A 122 2.28 14.44 -1.21
N ALA A 123 3.20 13.96 -0.38
CA ALA A 123 3.27 12.57 0.05
C ALA A 123 2.00 12.18 0.81
N ALA A 124 1.16 11.35 0.20
CA ALA A 124 -0.04 10.78 0.82
C ALA A 124 0.27 9.96 2.06
N GLN A 125 1.47 9.38 2.13
CA GLN A 125 1.97 8.71 3.31
C GLN A 125 3.49 8.88 3.42
N GLU A 126 4.02 8.69 4.62
CA GLU A 126 5.45 8.58 4.87
C GLU A 126 6.07 7.35 4.21
N GLY A 127 7.37 7.40 3.93
CA GLY A 127 8.09 6.25 3.42
C GLY A 127 9.33 6.63 2.61
N ILE A 128 9.96 5.62 2.01
CA ILE A 128 11.15 5.80 1.17
C ILE A 128 10.72 6.11 -0.26
N VAL A 129 11.22 7.21 -0.81
CA VAL A 129 10.94 7.65 -2.17
C VAL A 129 11.89 6.97 -3.16
N HIS A 130 11.34 6.44 -4.25
CA HIS A 130 12.11 6.07 -5.44
C HIS A 130 11.60 6.87 -6.62
N THR A 131 12.51 7.49 -7.38
CA THR A 131 12.16 8.26 -8.57
C THR A 131 12.58 7.53 -9.82
N TYR A 132 11.73 7.61 -10.84
CA TYR A 132 11.93 6.95 -12.11
C TYR A 132 11.78 7.99 -13.20
N ARG A 133 12.84 8.17 -13.99
CA ARG A 133 12.89 9.13 -15.09
C ARG A 133 12.92 8.41 -16.44
N ASP A 134 12.52 9.11 -17.50
CA ASP A 134 12.51 8.59 -18.88
C ASP A 134 11.75 7.27 -19.10
N SER A 135 10.70 7.04 -18.32
CA SER A 135 9.79 5.91 -18.51
C SER A 135 8.99 6.06 -19.78
N SER A 136 8.97 5.01 -20.61
CA SER A 136 8.25 4.99 -21.89
C SER A 136 6.74 5.29 -21.78
N LYS A 137 6.11 5.01 -20.63
CA LYS A 137 4.67 5.26 -20.42
C LYS A 137 4.38 6.58 -19.70
N TYR A 138 5.11 6.86 -18.63
CA TYR A 138 4.78 7.98 -17.72
C TYR A 138 5.73 9.17 -17.84
N ARG A 139 6.82 9.04 -18.60
CA ARG A 139 8.00 9.90 -18.56
C ARG A 139 8.63 9.93 -17.18
N HIS A 140 8.04 10.63 -16.21
CA HIS A 140 8.48 10.59 -14.82
C HIS A 140 7.38 10.07 -13.89
N TYR A 141 7.80 9.31 -12.89
CA TYR A 141 6.96 8.93 -11.76
C TYR A 141 7.84 8.73 -10.53
N LEU A 142 7.20 8.72 -9.36
CA LEU A 142 7.84 8.31 -8.13
C LEU A 142 6.97 7.31 -7.39
N THR A 143 7.61 6.50 -6.55
CA THR A 143 6.93 5.67 -5.57
C THR A 143 7.33 6.09 -4.16
N ILE A 144 6.40 5.96 -3.21
CA ILE A 144 6.67 6.06 -1.78
C ILE A 144 6.34 4.70 -1.18
N THR A 145 7.33 4.10 -0.53
CA THR A 145 7.23 2.75 0.02
C THR A 145 7.26 2.77 1.53
N LYS A 146 6.21 2.24 2.14
CA LYS A 146 6.04 2.10 3.58
C LYS A 146 5.92 0.63 3.95
N GLU A 147 6.69 0.22 4.97
CA GLU A 147 6.51 -1.09 5.59
C GLU A 147 5.19 -1.13 6.38
N VAL A 148 4.40 -2.18 6.19
CA VAL A 148 3.17 -2.42 6.96
C VAL A 148 3.47 -3.44 8.03
N LYS A 149 3.10 -3.11 9.27
CA LYS A 149 3.34 -3.95 10.44
C LYS A 149 2.05 -4.33 11.14
N ASP A 150 2.03 -5.53 11.70
CA ASP A 150 0.95 -5.98 12.58
C ASP A 150 1.08 -5.37 14.00
N SER A 151 0.15 -5.75 14.88
CA SER A 151 0.12 -5.33 16.28
C SER A 151 1.32 -5.80 17.11
N GLU A 152 2.04 -6.82 16.64
CA GLU A 152 3.25 -7.34 17.25
C GLU A 152 4.52 -6.71 16.66
N ASN A 153 4.36 -5.73 15.76
CA ASN A 153 5.43 -5.04 15.05
C ASN A 153 6.23 -5.97 14.10
N ASN A 154 5.63 -7.09 13.67
CA ASN A 154 6.15 -7.91 12.60
C ASN A 154 5.82 -7.27 11.25
N SER A 155 6.76 -7.34 10.32
CA SER A 155 6.53 -6.90 8.94
C SER A 155 5.66 -7.91 8.21
N ILE A 156 4.50 -7.46 7.73
CA ILE A 156 3.51 -8.30 7.02
C ILE A 156 3.37 -7.93 5.55
N GLY A 157 4.06 -6.86 5.12
CA GLY A 157 4.15 -6.46 3.74
C GLY A 157 4.64 -5.03 3.58
N LYS A 158 4.46 -4.48 2.38
CA LYS A 158 4.72 -3.07 2.10
C LYS A 158 3.60 -2.46 1.27
N LEU A 159 3.28 -1.22 1.60
CA LEU A 159 2.42 -0.34 0.84
C LEU A 159 3.29 0.49 -0.10
N VAL A 160 2.93 0.55 -1.37
CA VAL A 160 3.63 1.36 -2.37
C VAL A 160 2.63 2.30 -3.00
N ILE A 161 2.85 3.60 -2.84
CA ILE A 161 2.03 4.65 -3.44
C ILE A 161 2.76 5.20 -4.66
N LEU A 162 2.14 5.17 -5.83
CA LEU A 162 2.75 5.65 -7.08
C LEU A 162 2.09 6.96 -7.54
N TYR A 163 2.93 7.91 -7.95
CA TYR A 163 2.56 9.19 -8.53
C TYR A 163 3.15 9.26 -9.93
N ALA A 164 2.31 9.10 -10.95
CA ALA A 164 2.70 9.17 -12.36
C ALA A 164 2.21 10.45 -13.04
N HIS A 165 2.82 10.73 -14.20
CA HIS A 165 2.57 11.95 -14.97
C HIS A 165 2.93 13.20 -14.17
N ILE A 166 4.04 13.13 -13.46
CA ILE A 166 4.63 14.24 -12.72
C ILE A 166 5.82 14.79 -13.50
N ASP A 167 6.18 16.06 -13.28
CA ASP A 167 7.38 16.61 -13.88
C ASP A 167 8.49 16.79 -12.83
N LEU A 168 9.51 15.94 -12.94
CA LEU A 168 10.68 15.96 -12.07
C LEU A 168 11.89 16.63 -12.73
N ASP A 169 11.87 16.91 -14.05
CA ASP A 169 12.96 17.53 -14.81
C ASP A 169 12.79 19.05 -14.81
N LEU A 170 12.74 19.64 -13.62
CA LEU A 170 12.69 21.09 -13.48
C LEU A 170 14.12 21.65 -13.49
N ASP A 171 14.29 22.92 -13.86
CA ASP A 171 15.58 23.62 -13.78
C ASP A 171 16.22 23.41 -12.40
N GLU A 172 17.56 23.45 -12.27
CA GLU A 172 18.28 23.08 -11.03
C GLU A 172 17.69 23.67 -9.72
N ASN A 173 17.09 24.86 -9.80
CA ASN A 173 16.46 25.57 -8.67
C ASN A 173 15.07 25.04 -8.26
N GLN A 174 14.44 24.20 -9.08
CA GLN A 174 13.11 23.62 -8.89
C GLN A 174 13.16 22.09 -8.81
N SER A 175 14.30 21.47 -9.12
CA SER A 175 14.43 20.02 -9.08
C SER A 175 14.36 19.49 -7.63
N ILE A 176 13.31 18.72 -7.31
CA ILE A 176 13.20 18.04 -6.02
C ILE A 176 13.94 16.69 -6.11
N GLN A 177 15.04 16.57 -5.38
CA GLN A 177 15.90 15.38 -5.36
C GLN A 177 15.52 14.45 -4.19
N LEU A 178 14.51 13.61 -4.39
CA LEU A 178 13.98 12.72 -3.34
C LEU A 178 14.45 11.27 -3.44
N ASN A 179 15.16 10.86 -4.48
CA ASN A 179 15.48 9.44 -4.67
C ASN A 179 16.27 8.86 -3.47
N GLY A 180 15.75 7.79 -2.88
CA GLY A 180 16.28 7.15 -1.67
C GLY A 180 16.04 7.90 -0.36
N GLN A 181 15.36 9.06 -0.39
CA GLN A 181 15.05 9.84 0.81
C GLN A 181 13.81 9.30 1.50
N TYR A 182 13.78 9.41 2.83
CA TYR A 182 12.56 9.24 3.60
C TYR A 182 11.79 10.55 3.60
N VAL A 183 10.49 10.50 3.31
CA VAL A 183 9.57 11.62 3.43
C VAL A 183 8.50 11.32 4.47
N ASN A 184 8.01 12.35 5.13
CA ASN A 184 6.84 12.28 5.99
C ASN A 184 5.56 12.45 5.17
N LYS A 185 4.44 12.01 5.73
CA LYS A 185 3.12 12.37 5.24
C LYS A 185 2.99 13.90 5.13
N GLY A 186 2.58 14.38 3.95
CA GLY A 186 2.40 15.81 3.67
C GLY A 186 3.67 16.55 3.22
N ASP A 187 4.80 15.88 3.09
CA ASP A 187 5.98 16.49 2.47
C ASP A 187 5.75 16.70 0.96
N LEU A 188 6.30 17.79 0.40
CA LEU A 188 6.22 18.10 -1.02
C LEU A 188 7.02 17.08 -1.84
N VAL A 189 6.39 16.44 -2.83
CA VAL A 189 7.03 15.43 -3.70
C VAL A 189 7.12 15.81 -5.16
N SER A 190 6.29 16.74 -5.63
CA SER A 190 6.44 17.37 -6.95
C SER A 190 5.76 18.74 -6.94
N GLU A 191 6.36 19.72 -7.60
CA GLU A 191 5.71 21.02 -7.85
C GLU A 191 4.84 21.01 -9.11
N ASN A 192 5.00 20.01 -9.98
CA ASN A 192 4.44 20.06 -11.33
C ASN A 192 3.89 18.72 -11.80
N LEU A 193 2.84 18.82 -12.63
CA LEU A 193 2.34 17.72 -13.44
C LEU A 193 2.99 17.75 -14.81
N TYR A 194 3.16 16.58 -15.41
CA TYR A 194 3.63 16.43 -16.76
C TYR A 194 2.51 16.76 -17.76
N SER A 195 2.74 17.74 -18.63
CA SER A 195 1.71 18.32 -19.50
C SER A 195 1.57 17.65 -20.87
N GLU A 196 2.58 16.93 -21.34
CA GLU A 196 2.58 16.36 -22.71
C GLU A 196 1.98 14.95 -22.79
N THR A 197 1.17 14.54 -21.81
CA THR A 197 0.41 13.28 -21.92
C THR A 197 -0.71 13.43 -22.94
N MET A 198 -1.11 12.33 -23.59
CA MET A 198 -2.25 12.31 -24.52
C MET A 198 -3.58 12.74 -23.85
N GLY A 199 -3.71 12.57 -22.53
CA GLY A 199 -4.88 12.98 -21.75
C GLY A 199 -4.80 14.40 -21.17
N GLY A 200 -3.71 15.12 -21.43
CA GLY A 200 -3.39 16.38 -20.75
C GLY A 200 -2.74 16.20 -19.37
N ALA A 201 -2.42 17.30 -18.70
CA ALA A 201 -1.81 17.25 -17.37
C ALA A 201 -2.78 16.67 -16.33
N HIS A 202 -2.39 15.58 -15.68
CA HIS A 202 -3.14 14.93 -14.60
C HIS A 202 -2.21 14.13 -13.71
N LEU A 203 -2.64 13.83 -12.49
CA LEU A 203 -1.98 12.83 -11.65
C LEU A 203 -2.61 11.46 -11.91
N HIS A 204 -1.81 10.46 -12.28
CA HIS A 204 -2.19 9.06 -12.21
C HIS A 204 -1.70 8.50 -10.86
N PHE A 205 -2.64 8.13 -9.99
CA PHE A 205 -2.36 7.76 -8.60
C PHE A 205 -2.75 6.31 -8.31
N GLU A 206 -1.80 5.50 -7.84
CA GLU A 206 -2.03 4.09 -7.48
C GLU A 206 -1.65 3.82 -6.03
N ILE A 207 -2.39 2.91 -5.39
CA ILE A 207 -2.01 2.29 -4.12
C ILE A 207 -1.81 0.81 -4.37
N ARG A 208 -0.63 0.30 -4.05
CA ARG A 208 -0.20 -1.07 -4.35
C ARG A 208 0.15 -1.82 -3.07
N PHE A 209 -0.27 -3.07 -3.00
CA PHE A 209 -0.07 -3.95 -1.86
C PHE A 209 0.91 -5.06 -2.18
N TYR A 210 2.05 -5.09 -1.50
CA TYR A 210 3.11 -6.07 -1.73
C TYR A 210 3.32 -6.97 -0.51
N ARG A 211 3.72 -8.22 -0.79
CA ARG A 211 4.16 -9.19 0.21
C ARG A 211 5.50 -8.78 0.80
N ASN A 212 5.75 -9.16 2.06
CA ASN A 212 7.01 -8.88 2.74
C ASN A 212 8.21 -9.60 2.07
N THR A 213 7.97 -10.77 1.48
CA THR A 213 9.03 -11.59 0.85
C THR A 213 9.48 -11.08 -0.52
N GLU A 214 8.89 -10.01 -1.04
CA GLU A 214 9.11 -9.57 -2.42
C GLU A 214 10.27 -8.59 -2.58
N ILE A 215 11.15 -8.90 -3.54
CA ILE A 215 12.36 -8.12 -3.90
C ILE A 215 12.23 -7.49 -5.31
N GLY A 216 11.04 -7.54 -5.92
CA GLY A 216 10.76 -6.98 -7.24
C GLY A 216 10.95 -5.46 -7.32
N THR A 217 11.23 -4.97 -8.53
CA THR A 217 11.35 -3.54 -8.82
C THR A 217 9.97 -2.90 -8.74
N GLU A 218 9.80 -1.87 -7.89
CA GLU A 218 8.57 -1.06 -7.75
C GLU A 218 8.29 -0.18 -8.98
N GLU A 219 8.90 -0.54 -10.10
CA GLU A 219 8.78 0.07 -11.40
C GLU A 219 7.36 -0.04 -11.95
N PHE A 220 7.13 0.75 -13.00
CA PHE A 220 5.93 0.65 -13.78
C PHE A 220 5.85 -0.72 -14.49
N TYR A 221 4.79 -1.47 -14.24
CA TYR A 221 4.48 -2.70 -14.97
C TYR A 221 3.95 -2.37 -16.37
N SER A 222 4.85 -2.41 -17.35
CA SER A 222 4.51 -2.18 -18.75
C SER A 222 3.70 -3.31 -19.37
N TRP A 223 2.96 -2.93 -20.42
CA TRP A 223 2.17 -3.83 -21.26
C TRP A 223 3.11 -4.86 -21.91
N GLY A 224 3.21 -6.05 -21.32
CA GLY A 224 3.77 -7.19 -22.02
C GLY A 224 2.73 -7.74 -23.00
N ASN A 225 3.00 -7.64 -24.30
CA ASN A 225 2.28 -8.42 -25.32
C ASN A 225 2.60 -9.92 -25.16
N ASN A 226 2.15 -10.56 -24.07
CA ASN A 226 2.31 -11.99 -23.87
C ASN A 226 0.96 -12.65 -23.68
N GLU A 227 0.71 -13.67 -24.50
CA GLU A 227 -0.53 -14.44 -24.67
C GLU A 227 -0.97 -15.26 -23.42
N ILE A 228 -0.31 -15.07 -22.28
CA ILE A 228 -0.58 -15.81 -21.05
C ILE A 228 -1.39 -14.90 -20.12
N TYR A 229 -2.68 -14.80 -20.42
CA TYR A 229 -3.64 -14.14 -19.55
C TYR A 229 -3.70 -14.86 -18.20
N THR A 230 -3.50 -14.12 -17.10
CA THR A 230 -3.92 -14.58 -15.77
C THR A 230 -5.44 -14.73 -15.79
N THR A 231 -5.89 -15.97 -15.61
CA THR A 231 -7.30 -16.35 -15.67
C THR A 231 -8.13 -15.64 -14.60
N GLN A 232 -9.32 -15.24 -15.04
CA GLN A 232 -10.54 -14.93 -14.29
C GLN A 232 -10.54 -15.41 -12.83
N SER A 233 -10.72 -14.48 -11.88
CA SER A 233 -11.27 -14.83 -10.56
C SER A 233 -12.66 -15.43 -10.78
N SER A 234 -12.94 -16.59 -10.19
CA SER A 234 -14.28 -17.19 -10.17
C SER A 234 -15.31 -16.38 -9.37
N GLY A 235 -14.92 -15.25 -8.77
CA GLY A 235 -15.81 -14.22 -8.25
C GLY A 235 -16.15 -13.18 -9.33
N SER A 236 -17.42 -12.86 -9.48
CA SER A 236 -17.99 -12.11 -10.61
C SER A 236 -17.65 -10.61 -10.72
N LEU A 237 -16.47 -10.14 -10.29
CA LEU A 237 -16.26 -8.70 -10.12
C LEU A 237 -15.22 -8.04 -11.04
N TRP A 238 -14.03 -8.60 -11.32
CA TRP A 238 -13.03 -7.87 -12.13
C TRP A 238 -12.16 -8.80 -13.00
N SER A 239 -12.20 -8.59 -14.32
CA SER A 239 -11.62 -9.52 -15.30
C SER A 239 -10.10 -9.38 -15.51
N TYR A 240 -9.54 -8.16 -15.54
CA TYR A 240 -8.11 -7.96 -15.83
C TYR A 240 -7.55 -6.67 -15.19
N GLY A 241 -7.01 -6.77 -13.98
CA GLY A 241 -5.96 -5.87 -13.49
C GLY A 241 -4.64 -6.63 -13.60
N TYR A 242 -3.62 -6.06 -14.25
CA TYR A 242 -2.32 -6.74 -14.35
C TYR A 242 -1.65 -6.70 -12.98
N TRP A 243 -1.71 -7.81 -12.26
CA TRP A 243 -0.93 -8.02 -11.05
C TRP A 243 -0.32 -9.41 -11.10
N ASN A 244 0.99 -9.50 -10.88
CA ASN A 244 1.62 -10.81 -10.79
C ASN A 244 1.24 -11.45 -9.45
N ASN A 245 0.51 -12.56 -9.50
CA ASN A 245 0.07 -13.33 -8.35
C ASN A 245 1.21 -13.83 -7.45
N THR A 246 2.45 -13.79 -7.92
CA THR A 246 3.64 -14.16 -7.13
C THR A 246 4.30 -12.98 -6.40
N ILE A 247 3.97 -11.72 -6.76
CA ILE A 247 4.75 -10.52 -6.36
C ILE A 247 4.00 -9.64 -5.33
N GLY A 248 2.69 -9.78 -5.18
CA GLY A 248 1.98 -9.01 -4.15
C GLY A 248 0.51 -9.37 -3.96
N TYR A 249 -0.21 -8.56 -3.20
CA TYR A 249 -1.61 -8.79 -2.85
C TYR A 249 -2.60 -8.12 -3.80
N GLY A 250 -2.23 -7.01 -4.46
CA GLY A 250 -3.09 -6.31 -5.43
C GLY A 250 -2.99 -4.78 -5.36
N PHE A 251 -4.08 -4.10 -5.70
CA PHE A 251 -4.21 -2.64 -5.63
C PHE A 251 -5.30 -2.22 -4.63
N GLY A 252 -5.00 -1.20 -3.84
CA GLY A 252 -5.95 -0.55 -2.95
C GLY A 252 -6.83 0.44 -3.70
N ASN A 253 -8.13 0.43 -3.41
CA ASN A 253 -9.04 1.46 -3.90
C ASN A 253 -8.79 2.77 -3.14
N PRO A 254 -8.41 3.87 -3.81
CA PRO A 254 -8.10 5.15 -3.14
C PRO A 254 -9.21 5.71 -2.23
N MET A 255 -10.49 5.36 -2.45
CA MET A 255 -11.58 5.74 -1.56
C MET A 255 -11.42 5.16 -0.14
N ASN A 256 -10.84 3.96 0.01
CA ASN A 256 -10.55 3.35 1.32
C ASN A 256 -9.45 4.11 2.10
N PHE A 257 -8.82 5.09 1.48
CA PHE A 257 -7.73 5.91 2.01
C PHE A 257 -8.09 7.41 2.01
N GLU A 258 -9.37 7.76 1.80
CA GLU A 258 -9.87 9.14 1.77
C GLU A 258 -9.22 10.02 0.67
N ILE A 259 -8.83 9.41 -0.46
CA ILE A 259 -8.14 10.09 -1.57
C ILE A 259 -9.06 10.37 -2.77
N GLU A 260 -10.25 9.78 -2.86
CA GLU A 260 -11.23 10.02 -3.93
C GLU A 260 -12.59 10.46 -3.40
#